data_AF-A0A3E3DJ84-F1
#
_entry.id   AF-A0A3E3DJ84-F1
#
_cell.length_a   1.000
_cell.length_b   1.000
_cell.length_c   1.000
_cell.angle_alpha   90.00
_cell.angle_beta   90.00
_cell.angle_gamma   90.00
#
_symmetry.space_group_name_H-M   'P 1'
#
loop_
_entity.id
_entity.type
_entity.pdbx_description
1 polymer ?
#
loop_
_entity_poly.entity_id
_entity_poly.type
_entity_poly.pdbx_seq_one_letter_code
_entity_poly.pdbx_strand_id
1 'polypeptide(L)'
;MKYTVNIYEVSTEKDKKLRAFAAVTFGDRFKVTGITIREGRSGNLYVSMPQYPTGEKDEQNKPIYSDVFFPKTTDFSTALRGEILEAYQERMGGKNEVDLTYGEEDFDYYVQVVNNRDLSNTTKAYARLVIGDVFVVNQISVKRSFAGNNFVAMPSQRRMVEGKAEYQDICYPVTKDFHDRLQGDIMSQFEQNREKLRSAKEKAR
;
A
#
# COMPACT_ATOMS: atom_id res chain seq x y z
N MET A 1 16.67 2.99 6.69
CA MET A 1 15.80 3.52 5.65
C MET A 1 15.19 4.76 6.23
N LYS A 2 15.38 5.91 5.59
CA LYS A 2 14.70 7.15 5.97
C LYS A 2 13.19 7.00 5.71
N TYR A 3 12.34 7.50 6.62
CA TYR A 3 10.92 7.67 6.35
C TYR A 3 10.33 8.82 7.17
N THR A 4 9.30 9.45 6.64
CA THR A 4 8.63 10.59 7.26
C THR A 4 7.20 10.23 7.61
N VAL A 5 6.81 10.43 8.87
CA VAL A 5 5.44 10.28 9.36
C VAL A 5 4.75 11.63 9.32
N ASN A 6 3.56 11.68 8.70
CA ASN A 6 2.70 12.85 8.63
C ASN A 6 1.37 12.56 9.34
N ILE A 7 0.93 13.42 10.25
CA ILE A 7 -0.36 13.31 10.94
C ILE A 7 -1.33 14.35 10.40
N TYR A 8 -2.52 13.89 10.00
CA TYR A 8 -3.62 14.73 9.56
C TYR A 8 -4.78 14.60 10.53
N GLU A 9 -5.06 15.69 11.24
CA GLU A 9 -6.16 15.73 12.20
C GLU A 9 -7.49 15.64 11.47
N VAL A 10 -8.39 14.86 12.05
CA VAL A 10 -9.77 14.80 11.58
C VAL A 10 -10.70 14.80 12.77
N SER A 11 -11.54 15.83 12.84
CA SER A 11 -12.73 15.83 13.67
C SER A 11 -13.89 15.33 12.82
N THR A 12 -14.39 14.12 13.10
CA THR A 12 -15.64 13.65 12.48
C THR A 12 -16.69 13.44 13.56
N GLU A 13 -17.88 13.99 13.34
CA GLU A 13 -19.04 13.66 14.18
C GLU A 13 -19.54 12.22 13.93
N LYS A 14 -19.21 11.63 12.77
CA LYS A 14 -19.72 10.34 12.31
C LYS A 14 -18.97 9.12 12.89
N ASP A 15 -17.68 9.25 13.15
CA ASP A 15 -16.82 8.23 13.73
C ASP A 15 -16.05 8.80 14.92
N LYS A 16 -16.65 8.68 16.11
CA LYS A 16 -16.06 9.17 17.37
C LYS A 16 -14.78 8.42 17.77
N LYS A 17 -14.51 7.26 17.17
CA LYS A 17 -13.30 6.47 17.47
C LYS A 17 -12.13 6.86 16.58
N LEU A 18 -12.36 7.46 15.43
CA LEU A 18 -11.30 7.97 14.58
C LEU A 18 -10.73 9.25 15.19
N ARG A 19 -9.41 9.29 15.35
CA ARG A 19 -8.71 10.40 15.99
C ARG A 19 -7.85 11.20 15.02
N ALA A 20 -7.20 10.52 14.06
CA ALA A 20 -6.45 11.14 12.99
C ALA A 20 -6.20 10.15 11.85
N PHE A 21 -5.76 10.68 10.71
CA PHE A 21 -5.08 9.91 9.69
C PHE A 21 -3.57 10.10 9.80
N ALA A 22 -2.82 9.10 9.37
CA ALA A 22 -1.39 9.18 9.16
C ALA A 22 -1.05 8.84 7.70
N ALA A 23 0.04 9.42 7.23
CA ALA A 23 0.74 8.99 6.02
C ALA A 23 2.21 8.75 6.34
N VAL A 24 2.84 7.87 5.58
CA VAL A 24 4.27 7.58 5.71
C VAL A 24 4.91 7.68 4.35
N THR A 25 5.98 8.46 4.24
CA THR A 25 6.78 8.58 3.02
C THR A 25 8.12 7.90 3.24
N PHE A 26 8.38 6.83 2.50
CA PHE A 26 9.63 6.08 2.57
C PHE A 26 10.66 6.66 1.60
N GLY A 27 11.85 6.99 2.11
CA GLY A 27 13.01 7.49 1.38
C GLY A 27 12.72 8.64 0.43
N ASP A 28 11.76 9.51 0.75
CA ASP A 28 11.25 10.59 -0.11
C ASP A 28 10.76 10.12 -1.50
N ARG A 29 10.50 8.81 -1.66
CA ARG A 29 10.25 8.15 -2.95
C ARG A 29 8.89 7.51 -3.04
N PHE A 30 8.36 6.95 -1.96
CA PHE A 30 7.08 6.23 -1.98
C PHE A 30 6.22 6.57 -0.77
N LYS A 31 5.01 7.05 -1.00
CA LYS A 31 4.08 7.48 0.05
C LYS A 31 2.95 6.48 0.20
N VAL A 32 2.61 6.14 1.45
CA VAL A 32 1.40 5.42 1.82
C VAL A 32 0.51 6.31 2.69
N THR A 33 -0.80 6.20 2.51
CA THR A 33 -1.81 7.05 3.15
C THR A 33 -2.98 6.23 3.67
N GLY A 34 -3.92 6.86 4.37
CA GLY A 34 -5.12 6.17 4.86
C GLY A 34 -4.87 5.31 6.10
N ILE A 35 -3.68 5.38 6.70
CA ILE A 35 -3.43 4.85 8.03
C ILE A 35 -4.32 5.62 9.00
N THR A 36 -5.01 4.92 9.90
CA THR A 36 -5.91 5.54 10.88
C THR A 36 -5.40 5.35 12.29
N ILE A 37 -5.50 6.40 13.10
CA ILE A 37 -5.28 6.34 14.55
C ILE A 37 -6.65 6.33 15.19
N ARG A 38 -6.93 5.30 15.98
CA ARG A 38 -8.26 5.03 16.52
C ARG A 38 -8.22 4.74 18.01
N GLU A 39 -9.34 5.00 18.68
CA GLU A 39 -9.52 4.66 20.09
C GLU A 39 -10.23 3.31 20.26
N GLY A 40 -9.60 2.44 21.04
CA GLY A 40 -10.11 1.14 21.44
C GLY A 40 -11.22 1.23 22.49
N ARG A 41 -11.81 0.09 22.85
CA ARG A 41 -12.87 0.04 23.87
C ARG A 41 -12.39 0.46 25.26
N SER A 42 -11.10 0.25 25.55
CA SER A 42 -10.47 0.56 26.83
C SER A 42 -9.85 1.97 26.85
N GLY A 43 -10.12 2.81 25.84
CA GLY A 43 -9.55 4.16 25.73
C GLY A 43 -8.12 4.21 25.17
N ASN A 44 -7.48 3.06 24.92
CA ASN A 44 -6.15 3.01 24.34
C ASN A 44 -6.17 3.38 22.85
N LEU A 45 -5.16 4.13 22.40
CA LEU A 45 -4.98 4.43 20.98
C LEU A 45 -4.31 3.26 20.27
N TYR A 46 -4.68 3.04 19.01
CA TYR A 46 -4.05 2.06 18.14
C TYR A 46 -4.04 2.53 16.69
N VAL A 47 -3.09 1.99 15.93
CA VAL A 47 -2.91 2.26 14.49
C VAL A 47 -3.56 1.13 13.68
N SER A 48 -4.34 1.49 12.67
CA SER A 48 -4.95 0.55 11.72
C SER A 48 -4.59 0.94 10.29
N MET A 49 -4.09 -0.04 9.54
CA MET A 49 -3.79 0.11 8.11
C MET A 49 -5.08 -0.03 7.26
N PRO A 50 -5.12 0.52 6.03
CA PRO A 50 -6.20 0.28 5.09
C PRO A 50 -6.34 -1.20 4.71
N GLN A 51 -7.57 -1.68 4.60
CA GLN A 51 -7.88 -3.08 4.31
C GLN A 51 -8.68 -3.26 3.02
N TYR A 52 -8.53 -4.42 2.38
CA TYR A 52 -9.33 -4.86 1.25
C TYR A 52 -9.89 -6.28 1.51
N PRO A 53 -11.07 -6.60 0.97
CA PRO A 53 -11.61 -7.96 1.05
C PRO A 53 -10.79 -8.89 0.14
N THR A 54 -10.37 -10.04 0.67
CA THR A 54 -9.58 -11.03 -0.09
C THR A 54 -10.41 -11.84 -1.08
N GLY A 55 -11.74 -11.82 -0.94
CA GLY A 55 -12.67 -12.69 -1.67
C GLY A 55 -12.85 -14.05 -0.99
N GLU A 56 -12.02 -14.38 0.00
CA GLU A 56 -12.15 -15.58 0.82
C GLU A 56 -13.12 -15.33 1.98
N LYS A 57 -13.64 -16.44 2.53
CA LYS A 57 -14.51 -16.42 3.70
C LYS A 57 -13.96 -17.36 4.76
N ASP A 58 -14.12 -16.98 6.02
CA ASP A 58 -13.76 -17.82 7.15
C ASP A 58 -14.77 -18.98 7.34
N GLU A 59 -14.50 -19.83 8.33
CA GLU A 59 -15.37 -20.96 8.71
C GLU A 59 -16.79 -20.53 9.09
N GLN A 60 -16.98 -19.26 9.46
CA GLN A 60 -18.27 -18.65 9.80
C GLN A 60 -18.90 -17.90 8.62
N ASN A 61 -18.40 -18.09 7.40
CA ASN A 61 -18.86 -17.45 6.17
C ASN A 61 -18.74 -15.91 6.18
N LYS A 62 -17.84 -15.35 7.01
CA LYS A 62 -17.52 -13.92 7.03
C LYS A 62 -16.37 -13.60 6.07
N PRO A 63 -16.40 -12.45 5.37
CA PRO A 63 -15.32 -12.06 4.48
C PRO A 63 -13.99 -11.91 5.22
N ILE A 64 -12.92 -12.50 4.68
CA ILE A 64 -11.56 -12.31 5.18
C ILE A 64 -10.98 -11.04 4.55
N TYR A 65 -10.39 -10.18 5.38
CA TYR A 65 -9.74 -8.95 4.97
C TYR A 65 -8.23 -9.06 5.09
N SER A 66 -7.51 -8.32 4.24
CA SER A 66 -6.07 -8.18 4.31
C SER A 66 -5.68 -6.72 4.18
N ASP A 67 -4.56 -6.35 4.76
CA ASP A 67 -4.04 -4.98 4.70
C ASP A 67 -3.49 -4.70 3.30
N VAL A 68 -3.82 -3.53 2.76
CA VAL A 68 -3.27 -3.04 1.48
C VAL A 68 -1.75 -2.91 1.58
N PHE A 69 -1.26 -2.49 2.73
CA PHE A 69 0.16 -2.46 3.06
C PHE A 69 0.36 -2.72 4.54
N PHE A 70 1.52 -3.27 4.90
CA PHE A 70 1.83 -3.63 6.28
C PHE A 70 3.33 -3.76 6.50
N PRO A 71 3.82 -3.51 7.73
CA PRO A 71 5.18 -3.86 8.12
C PRO A 71 5.34 -5.40 8.17
N LYS A 72 6.34 -5.92 7.47
CA LYS A 72 6.65 -7.36 7.33
C LYS A 72 7.25 -7.96 8.60
N THR A 73 8.14 -7.22 9.24
CA THR A 73 8.90 -7.68 10.42
C THR A 73 8.29 -7.16 11.71
N THR A 74 8.32 -7.96 12.78
CA THR A 74 7.83 -7.56 14.11
C THR A 74 8.50 -6.28 14.62
N ASP A 75 9.81 -6.15 14.45
CA ASP A 75 10.57 -5.02 14.98
C ASP A 75 10.16 -3.71 14.30
N PHE A 76 10.19 -3.65 12.96
CA PHE A 76 9.70 -2.49 12.22
C PHE A 76 8.21 -2.22 12.47
N SER A 77 7.41 -3.28 12.67
CA SER A 77 5.98 -3.19 12.99
C SER A 77 5.72 -2.49 14.31
N THR A 78 6.54 -2.78 15.33
CA THR A 78 6.48 -2.13 16.65
C THR A 78 6.98 -0.70 16.55
N ALA A 79 8.14 -0.47 15.92
CA ALA A 79 8.71 0.86 15.73
C ALA A 79 7.73 1.78 15.01
N LEU A 80 7.30 1.42 13.80
CA LEU A 80 6.41 2.24 12.98
C LEU A 80 5.12 2.63 13.72
N ARG A 81 4.50 1.70 14.45
CA ARG A 81 3.27 2.00 15.20
C ARG A 81 3.53 2.90 16.40
N GLY A 82 4.63 2.68 17.12
CA GLY A 82 5.06 3.56 18.21
C GLY A 82 5.26 4.98 17.73
N GLU A 83 6.06 5.15 16.68
CA GLU A 83 6.39 6.45 16.07
C GLU A 83 5.16 7.19 15.55
N ILE A 84 4.19 6.49 14.94
CA ILE A 84 2.93 7.11 14.51
C ILE A 84 2.11 7.62 15.70
N LEU A 85 2.06 6.84 16.80
CA LEU A 85 1.31 7.24 18.00
C LEU A 85 2.01 8.36 18.76
N GLU A 86 3.34 8.35 18.81
CA GLU A 86 4.17 9.40 19.40
C GLU A 86 4.04 10.70 18.60
N ALA A 87 4.23 10.65 17.28
CA ALA A 87 3.99 11.79 16.39
C ALA A 87 2.57 12.35 16.56
N TYR A 88 1.57 11.49 16.74
CA TYR A 88 0.22 11.93 17.07
C TYR A 88 0.18 12.65 18.43
N GLN A 89 0.77 12.13 19.49
CA GLN A 89 0.74 12.78 20.81
C GLN A 89 1.50 14.12 20.81
N GLU A 90 2.67 14.17 20.18
CA GLU A 90 3.52 15.36 20.10
C GLU A 90 2.95 16.45 19.20
N ARG A 91 2.01 16.13 18.30
CA ARG A 91 1.39 17.11 17.41
C ARG A 91 0.70 18.27 18.13
N MET A 92 0.31 18.07 19.39
CA MET A 92 -0.22 19.14 20.26
C MET A 92 0.81 20.27 20.47
N GLY A 93 2.10 20.01 20.23
CA GLY A 93 3.18 20.99 20.18
C GLY A 93 3.42 21.64 18.81
N GLY A 94 2.54 21.43 17.83
CA GLY A 94 2.58 22.05 16.49
C GLY A 94 3.37 21.28 15.43
N LYS A 95 3.95 20.12 15.74
CA LYS A 95 4.65 19.25 14.78
C LYS A 95 3.72 18.18 14.21
N ASN A 96 3.33 18.32 12.95
CA ASN A 96 2.53 17.30 12.25
C ASN A 96 3.38 16.35 11.39
N GLU A 97 4.69 16.58 11.33
CA GLU A 97 5.63 15.83 10.52
C GLU A 97 6.85 15.45 11.36
N VAL A 98 7.27 14.19 11.25
CA VAL A 98 8.43 13.63 11.96
C VAL A 98 9.26 12.81 10.98
N ASP A 99 10.53 13.19 10.82
CA ASP A 99 11.52 12.44 10.06
C ASP A 99 12.21 11.40 10.94
N LEU A 100 12.26 10.17 10.44
CA LEU A 100 12.72 9.00 11.17
C LEU A 100 13.66 8.15 10.30
N THR A 101 14.44 7.29 10.95
CA THR A 101 15.33 6.35 10.28
C THR A 101 15.25 4.98 10.96
N TYR A 102 15.15 3.91 10.17
CA TYR A 102 15.19 2.53 10.66
C TYR A 102 16.27 1.71 9.96
N GLY A 103 17.31 1.28 10.66
CA GLY A 103 18.47 0.61 10.04
C GLY A 103 19.25 1.54 9.12
N GLU A 104 19.88 1.00 8.07
CA GLU A 104 20.72 1.75 7.11
C GLU A 104 19.91 2.69 6.22
N GLU A 105 20.33 3.93 6.01
CA GLU A 105 19.53 4.98 5.35
C GLU A 105 19.03 4.65 3.93
N ASP A 106 19.68 3.70 3.25
CA ASP A 106 19.39 3.32 1.88
C ASP A 106 17.91 2.96 1.64
N PHE A 107 17.44 3.37 0.44
CA PHE A 107 16.11 3.02 -0.05
C PHE A 107 16.25 1.87 -1.04
N ASP A 108 16.20 0.66 -0.50
CA ASP A 108 16.13 -0.56 -1.28
C ASP A 108 14.69 -1.04 -1.44
N TYR A 109 14.41 -1.66 -2.58
CA TYR A 109 13.12 -2.30 -2.82
C TYR A 109 13.25 -3.44 -3.82
N TYR A 110 12.26 -4.33 -3.82
CA TYR A 110 12.06 -5.29 -4.89
C TYR A 110 10.57 -5.49 -5.17
N VAL A 111 10.26 -6.00 -6.35
CA VAL A 111 8.90 -6.34 -6.76
C VAL A 111 8.74 -7.84 -6.98
N GLN A 112 7.55 -8.34 -6.68
CA GLN A 112 7.12 -9.69 -6.98
C GLN A 112 5.84 -9.62 -7.80
N VAL A 113 5.91 -10.04 -9.07
CA VAL A 113 4.77 -10.03 -9.98
C VAL A 113 4.24 -11.45 -10.20
N VAL A 114 2.94 -11.62 -10.06
CA VAL A 114 2.20 -12.85 -10.34
C VAL A 114 1.19 -12.60 -11.45
N ASN A 115 1.39 -13.23 -12.59
CA ASN A 115 0.50 -13.09 -13.74
C ASN A 115 -0.80 -13.86 -13.52
N ASN A 116 -1.90 -13.25 -13.95
CA ASN A 116 -3.19 -13.91 -13.98
C ASN A 116 -3.18 -15.03 -15.03
N ARG A 117 -3.69 -16.20 -14.65
CA ARG A 117 -3.82 -17.34 -15.57
C ARG A 117 -4.96 -17.13 -16.56
N ASP A 118 -5.99 -16.39 -16.15
CA ASP A 118 -7.09 -16.00 -17.02
C ASP A 118 -6.73 -14.76 -17.84
N LEU A 119 -6.48 -14.99 -19.13
CA LEU A 119 -6.09 -13.94 -20.08
C LEU A 119 -7.25 -13.02 -20.46
N SER A 120 -8.50 -13.40 -20.17
CA SER A 120 -9.68 -12.55 -20.45
C SER A 120 -9.84 -11.44 -19.40
N ASN A 121 -9.36 -11.65 -18.18
CA ASN A 121 -9.49 -10.72 -17.07
C ASN A 121 -8.80 -9.37 -17.35
N THR A 122 -9.45 -8.24 -17.05
CA THR A 122 -8.86 -6.90 -17.20
C THR A 122 -7.56 -6.76 -16.41
N THR A 123 -7.48 -7.37 -15.22
CA THR A 123 -6.26 -7.47 -14.41
C THR A 123 -5.40 -8.63 -14.91
N LYS A 124 -4.25 -8.28 -15.50
CA LYS A 124 -3.30 -9.20 -16.11
C LYS A 124 -2.25 -9.72 -15.14
N ALA A 125 -1.94 -8.97 -14.08
CA ALA A 125 -1.07 -9.43 -12.99
C ALA A 125 -1.33 -8.65 -11.72
N TYR A 126 -0.93 -9.24 -10.59
CA TYR A 126 -0.76 -8.55 -9.32
C TYR A 126 0.72 -8.41 -9.03
N ALA A 127 1.11 -7.24 -8.55
CA ALA A 127 2.45 -6.92 -8.10
C ALA A 127 2.42 -6.64 -6.60
N ARG A 128 3.46 -7.12 -5.92
CA ARG A 128 3.80 -6.76 -4.55
C ARG A 128 5.09 -5.96 -4.58
N LEU A 129 5.10 -4.80 -3.94
CA LEU A 129 6.31 -4.02 -3.68
C LEU A 129 6.76 -4.29 -2.25
N VAL A 130 8.04 -4.55 -2.06
CA VAL A 130 8.66 -4.69 -0.73
C VAL A 130 9.77 -3.65 -0.61
N ILE A 131 9.69 -2.81 0.42
CA ILE A 131 10.63 -1.71 0.69
C ILE A 131 11.48 -2.06 1.91
N GLY A 132 12.79 -1.97 1.78
CA GLY A 132 13.79 -2.21 2.84
C GLY A 132 13.68 -3.60 3.49
N ASP A 133 13.10 -4.58 2.79
CA ASP A 133 12.69 -5.89 3.33
C ASP A 133 11.78 -5.87 4.57
N VAL A 134 11.27 -4.70 4.96
CA VAL A 134 10.50 -4.52 6.20
C VAL A 134 9.08 -4.01 5.98
N PHE A 135 8.75 -3.51 4.79
CA PHE A 135 7.41 -2.98 4.50
C PHE A 135 6.88 -3.49 3.17
N VAL A 136 5.64 -3.97 3.17
CA VAL A 136 4.99 -4.60 2.00
C VAL A 136 3.83 -3.75 1.55
N VAL A 137 3.71 -3.56 0.24
CA VAL A 137 2.57 -2.98 -0.45
C VAL A 137 1.99 -4.02 -1.40
N ASN A 138 0.76 -4.43 -1.14
CA ASN A 138 -0.02 -5.35 -1.97
C ASN A 138 -0.92 -4.57 -2.94
N GLN A 139 -1.69 -5.31 -3.76
CA GLN A 139 -2.76 -4.79 -4.61
C GLN A 139 -2.30 -3.80 -5.71
N ILE A 140 -1.00 -3.73 -5.99
CA ILE A 140 -0.53 -3.12 -7.24
C ILE A 140 -0.94 -4.07 -8.37
N SER A 141 -1.47 -3.55 -9.47
CA SER A 141 -2.03 -4.38 -10.54
C SER A 141 -1.54 -3.95 -11.90
N VAL A 142 -1.27 -4.91 -12.78
CA VAL A 142 -1.11 -4.65 -14.21
C VAL A 142 -2.47 -4.84 -14.85
N LYS A 143 -3.03 -3.77 -15.44
CA LYS A 143 -4.34 -3.79 -16.10
C LYS A 143 -4.20 -3.51 -17.57
N ARG A 144 -5.14 -4.02 -18.37
CA ARG A 144 -5.24 -3.70 -19.79
C ARG A 144 -6.20 -2.53 -20.00
N SER A 145 -5.75 -1.49 -20.68
CA SER A 145 -6.58 -0.35 -21.09
C SER A 145 -7.50 -0.74 -22.25
N PHE A 146 -8.51 0.09 -22.51
CA PHE A 146 -9.39 -0.09 -23.67
C PHE A 146 -8.62 -0.03 -25.00
N ALA A 147 -7.57 0.80 -25.08
CA ALA A 147 -6.67 0.86 -26.24
C ALA A 147 -5.78 -0.39 -26.39
N GLY A 148 -5.85 -1.34 -25.46
CA GLY A 148 -5.16 -2.62 -25.54
C GLY A 148 -3.79 -2.65 -24.87
N ASN A 149 -3.27 -1.51 -24.42
CA ASN A 149 -1.99 -1.38 -23.73
C ASN A 149 -2.10 -1.80 -22.26
N ASN A 150 -1.03 -2.41 -21.73
CA ASN A 150 -0.95 -2.72 -20.31
C ASN A 150 -0.35 -1.54 -19.53
N PHE A 151 -0.87 -1.29 -18.33
CA PHE A 151 -0.37 -0.25 -17.44
C PHE A 151 -0.41 -0.71 -15.99
N VAL A 152 0.45 -0.12 -15.15
CA VAL A 152 0.46 -0.34 -13.70
C VAL A 152 -0.56 0.58 -13.06
N ALA A 153 -1.44 0.00 -12.24
CA ALA A 153 -2.41 0.71 -11.42
C ALA A 153 -2.09 0.46 -9.94
N MET A 154 -1.85 1.54 -9.22
CA MET A 154 -1.62 1.51 -7.77
C MET A 154 -2.92 1.17 -7.02
N PRO A 155 -2.82 0.69 -5.76
CA PRO A 155 -3.96 0.52 -4.88
C PRO A 155 -4.70 1.84 -4.66
N SER A 156 -5.99 1.87 -4.98
CA SER A 156 -6.84 3.06 -4.87
C SER A 156 -8.06 2.82 -3.98
N GLN A 157 -8.48 3.84 -3.23
CA GLN A 157 -9.75 3.84 -2.50
C GLN A 157 -10.77 4.69 -3.23
N ARG A 158 -12.01 4.19 -3.32
CA ARG A 158 -13.15 4.97 -3.80
C ARG A 158 -13.59 5.94 -2.70
N ARG A 159 -13.68 7.22 -3.04
CA ARG A 159 -14.23 8.30 -2.22
C ARG A 159 -15.42 8.92 -2.93
N MET A 160 -16.37 9.45 -2.16
CA MET A 160 -17.48 10.22 -2.68
C MET A 160 -17.18 11.70 -2.41
N VAL A 161 -16.87 12.45 -3.47
CA VAL A 161 -16.61 13.89 -3.42
C VAL A 161 -17.74 14.58 -4.19
N GLU A 162 -18.49 15.44 -3.51
CA GLU A 162 -19.63 16.17 -4.10
C GLU A 162 -20.64 15.28 -4.85
N GLY A 163 -20.88 14.05 -4.34
CA GLY A 163 -21.80 13.09 -4.94
C GLY A 163 -21.22 12.29 -6.12
N LYS A 164 -19.98 12.56 -6.54
CA LYS A 164 -19.26 11.78 -7.57
C LYS A 164 -18.29 10.81 -6.94
N ALA A 165 -18.15 9.64 -7.57
CA ALA A 165 -17.14 8.66 -7.17
C ALA A 165 -15.78 9.08 -7.75
N GLU A 166 -14.85 9.40 -6.86
CA GLU A 166 -13.45 9.64 -7.20
C GLU A 166 -12.60 8.50 -6.64
N TYR A 167 -11.56 8.13 -7.38
CA TYR A 167 -10.59 7.14 -6.94
C TYR A 167 -9.30 7.85 -6.60
N GLN A 168 -8.84 7.65 -5.37
CA GLN A 168 -7.58 8.21 -4.91
C GLN A 168 -6.64 7.07 -4.53
N ASP A 169 -5.42 7.12 -5.05
CA ASP A 169 -4.39 6.16 -4.71
C ASP A 169 -4.05 6.26 -3.23
N ILE A 170 -4.08 5.11 -2.56
CA ILE A 170 -3.74 4.97 -1.15
C ILE A 170 -2.22 4.93 -1.00
N CYS A 171 -1.50 4.50 -2.04
CA CYS A 171 -0.06 4.50 -2.08
C CYS A 171 0.46 4.83 -3.48
N TYR A 172 1.53 5.61 -3.56
CA TYR A 172 2.03 6.12 -4.84
C TYR A 172 3.51 6.53 -4.75
N PRO A 173 4.26 6.39 -5.85
CA PRO A 173 5.54 7.06 -6.03
C PRO A 173 5.41 8.58 -5.88
N VAL A 174 6.38 9.21 -5.21
CA VAL A 174 6.43 10.66 -4.99
C VAL A 174 7.19 11.37 -6.10
N THR A 175 8.25 10.74 -6.61
CA THR A 175 9.09 11.30 -7.68
C THR A 175 8.83 10.62 -9.01
N LYS A 176 8.99 11.37 -10.11
CA LYS A 176 8.85 10.84 -11.47
C LYS A 176 9.87 9.73 -11.74
N ASP A 177 11.11 9.91 -11.30
CA ASP A 177 12.18 8.93 -11.53
C ASP A 177 11.87 7.60 -10.85
N PHE A 178 11.38 7.65 -9.60
CA PHE A 178 10.99 6.43 -8.90
C PHE A 178 9.73 5.80 -9.52
N HIS A 179 8.77 6.63 -9.93
CA HIS A 179 7.58 6.18 -10.64
C HIS A 179 7.94 5.36 -11.89
N ASP A 180 8.77 5.93 -12.76
CA ASP A 180 9.14 5.31 -14.03
C ASP A 180 9.95 4.03 -13.81
N ARG A 181 10.87 4.02 -12.84
CA ARG A 181 11.65 2.84 -12.46
C ARG A 181 10.76 1.72 -11.93
N LEU A 182 9.88 2.02 -10.97
CA LEU A 182 8.97 1.03 -10.37
C LEU A 182 8.02 0.45 -11.44
N GLN A 183 7.47 1.29 -12.31
CA GLN A 183 6.61 0.85 -13.41
C GLN A 183 7.39 -0.06 -14.39
N GLY A 184 8.62 0.32 -14.72
CA GLY A 184 9.52 -0.48 -15.56
C GLY A 184 9.80 -1.86 -14.98
N ASP A 185 10.16 -1.94 -13.69
CA ASP A 185 10.47 -3.20 -13.00
C ASP A 185 9.27 -4.15 -12.97
N ILE A 186 8.08 -3.62 -12.66
CA ILE A 186 6.83 -4.40 -12.64
C ILE A 186 6.49 -4.92 -14.05
N MET A 187 6.55 -4.05 -15.06
CA MET A 187 6.22 -4.44 -16.44
C MET A 187 7.24 -5.42 -17.02
N SER A 188 8.52 -5.26 -16.69
CA SER A 188 9.58 -6.19 -17.10
C SER A 188 9.34 -7.59 -16.52
N GLN A 189 9.09 -7.69 -15.20
CA GLN A 189 8.82 -8.99 -14.57
C GLN A 189 7.49 -9.61 -15.08
N PHE A 190 6.47 -8.79 -15.32
CA PHE A 190 5.22 -9.23 -15.95
C PHE A 190 5.45 -9.89 -17.31
N GLU A 191 6.25 -9.26 -18.17
CA GLU A 191 6.52 -9.76 -19.52
C GLU A 191 7.39 -11.03 -19.48
N GLN A 192 8.43 -11.06 -18.66
CA GLN A 192 9.26 -12.26 -18.46
C GLN A 192 8.41 -13.46 -17.98
N ASN A 193 7.49 -13.24 -17.04
CA ASN A 193 6.57 -14.28 -16.57
C ASN A 193 5.63 -14.76 -17.69
N ARG A 194 5.17 -13.84 -18.54
CA ARG A 194 4.29 -14.15 -19.68
C ARG A 194 5.01 -15.00 -20.73
N GLU A 195 6.26 -14.69 -21.03
CA GLU A 195 7.10 -15.47 -21.95
C GLU A 195 7.36 -16.88 -21.41
N LYS A 196 7.76 -17.00 -20.14
CA LYS A 196 7.95 -18.31 -19.48
C LYS A 196 6.71 -19.19 -19.58
N LEU A 197 5.52 -18.61 -19.36
CA LEU A 197 4.24 -19.34 -19.50
C LEU A 197 3.94 -19.78 -20.94
N ARG A 198 4.31 -18.97 -21.94
CA ARG A 198 4.14 -19.32 -23.36
C ARG A 198 5.08 -20.47 -23.76
N SER A 199 6.36 -20.34 -23.47
CA SER A 199 7.35 -21.37 -23.80
C SER A 199 7.07 -22.70 -23.09
N ALA A 200 6.55 -22.68 -21.86
CA ALA A 200 6.14 -23.88 -21.16
C ALA A 200 4.96 -24.60 -21.86
N LYS A 201 3.98 -23.84 -22.39
CA LYS A 201 2.85 -24.40 -23.16
C LYS A 201 3.28 -24.98 -24.50
N GLU A 202 4.22 -24.33 -25.18
CA GLU A 202 4.76 -24.81 -26.46
C GLU A 202 5.56 -26.10 -26.30
N LYS A 203 6.35 -26.24 -25.24
CA LYS A 203 7.11 -27.46 -24.95
C LYS A 203 6.24 -28.65 -24.50
N ALA A 204 5.02 -28.38 -24.03
CA ALA A 204 4.08 -29.40 -23.57
C ALA A 204 3.13 -29.90 -24.68
N ARG A 205 3.25 -29.34 -25.89
CA ARG A 205 2.46 -29.71 -27.08
C ARG A 205 3.30 -30.56 -28.02
#